data_AF-A0A7X5VMX1-F1
#
_entry.id   AF-A0A7X5VMX1-F1
#
_cell.length_a   1.000
_cell.length_b   1.000
_cell.length_c   1.000
_cell.angle_alpha   90.00
_cell.angle_beta   90.00
_cell.angle_gamma   90.00
#
_symmetry.space_group_name_H-M   'P 1'
#
loop_
_entity.id
_entity.type
_entity.pdbx_description
1 polymer ?
#
loop_
_entity_poly.entity_id
_entity_poly.type
_entity_poly.pdbx_seq_one_letter_code
_entity_poly.pdbx_strand_id
1 'polypeptide(L)'
;MWFGDKIIVNGTVWPYLDVKQGKYRFKLLNGSTSRVYTLSLNPPSGLLSFTVIGTEGGLLETPVPGVGELTIGPGERYEVVVDFAGYSPGDEIFLENSAPAPFPGGSVDVTDVMKFVVGSQVGHTDAIPAALRPIERIPEGEAIMSRDFNLKRSGTDACGRSIWEINELHWDDITEYPELGTTEIWRFINDSNVSHPMHMHLVFFQILDRDGFTTDGSGNIIPDGNPQPPLAEENGWKDTAMVGPNEILRVIARFENYKGKYAYHCHILEHEDHEMMRQFQTIDCGDGVLDVTETCDDRNEVGNDGCSSGCSVEEYVELTGTASGGGPPRVDVTVSGVLIRITTSAGQTAAEVAQAIADAINADTTLQALGVTAAAVGSRVVTNGDITSVDVRDSGLADVLRLGVEKTRLWWGNVGAASGGYDVVRGDVGQLRSTLGDFSDPLVTLDCLADDGTETYVDHASDVPAPGTGYWYLLRVQPGGSYESGGAAQVGTRDTEIGASGNGCP
;
A
#
# COMPACT_ATOMS: atom_id res chain seq x y z
N MET A 1 -15.96 4.90 -28.49
CA MET A 1 -15.89 6.26 -27.91
C MET A 1 -17.02 7.10 -28.48
N TRP A 2 -17.78 7.75 -27.62
CA TRP A 2 -18.83 8.68 -27.97
C TRP A 2 -18.42 10.09 -27.52
N PHE A 3 -18.30 11.02 -28.47
CA PHE A 3 -17.86 12.40 -28.18
C PHE A 3 -19.02 13.41 -28.14
N GLY A 4 -20.21 13.04 -28.64
CA GLY A 4 -21.36 13.94 -28.76
C GLY A 4 -21.19 15.04 -29.83
N ASP A 5 -22.30 15.47 -30.43
CA ASP A 5 -22.36 16.49 -31.49
C ASP A 5 -23.08 17.78 -31.04
N LYS A 6 -23.51 17.83 -29.77
CA LYS A 6 -24.14 18.98 -29.11
C LYS A 6 -23.54 19.15 -27.72
N ILE A 7 -23.09 20.36 -27.41
CA ILE A 7 -22.62 20.69 -26.06
C ILE A 7 -23.81 21.17 -25.24
N ILE A 8 -23.91 20.65 -24.01
CA ILE A 8 -24.88 21.08 -23.02
C ILE A 8 -24.18 21.73 -21.83
N VAL A 9 -24.79 22.77 -21.27
CA VAL A 9 -24.42 23.33 -19.98
C VAL A 9 -25.65 23.28 -19.08
N ASN A 10 -25.53 22.65 -17.91
CA ASN A 10 -26.63 22.43 -16.97
C ASN A 10 -27.91 21.86 -17.61
N GLY A 11 -27.74 20.90 -18.53
CA GLY A 11 -28.84 20.20 -19.21
C GLY A 11 -29.48 20.95 -20.38
N THR A 12 -28.96 22.11 -20.78
CA THR A 12 -29.48 22.89 -21.92
C THR A 12 -28.46 22.95 -23.05
N VAL A 13 -28.89 22.72 -24.29
CA VAL A 13 -28.03 22.82 -25.50
C VAL A 13 -27.71 24.29 -25.76
N TRP A 14 -26.41 24.62 -25.86
CA TRP A 14 -25.89 25.95 -26.20
C TRP A 14 -26.65 27.12 -25.57
N PRO A 15 -26.73 27.18 -24.22
CA PRO A 15 -27.54 28.19 -23.55
C PRO A 15 -26.91 29.58 -23.66
N TYR A 16 -27.66 30.58 -23.21
CA TYR A 16 -27.11 31.88 -22.87
C TYR A 16 -27.37 32.20 -21.39
N LEU A 17 -26.55 33.10 -20.84
CA LEU A 17 -26.73 33.64 -19.49
C LEU A 17 -26.61 35.16 -19.50
N ASP A 18 -27.64 35.85 -18.99
CA ASP A 18 -27.55 37.29 -18.73
C ASP A 18 -26.63 37.54 -17.53
N VAL A 19 -25.58 38.33 -17.72
CA VAL A 19 -24.60 38.68 -16.69
C VAL A 19 -24.62 40.18 -16.38
N LYS A 20 -24.23 40.53 -15.16
CA LYS A 20 -24.03 41.92 -14.74
C LYS A 20 -22.62 42.38 -15.14
N GLN A 21 -22.40 43.68 -15.22
CA GLN A 21 -21.07 44.27 -15.43
C GLN A 21 -20.21 44.11 -14.15
N GLY A 22 -19.62 42.95 -13.97
CA GLY A 22 -18.78 42.61 -12.80
C GLY A 22 -18.30 41.16 -12.82
N LYS A 23 -17.69 40.73 -11.71
CA LYS A 23 -17.10 39.41 -11.53
C LYS A 23 -18.14 38.35 -11.20
N TYR A 24 -18.00 37.20 -11.84
CA TYR A 24 -18.77 35.98 -11.56
C TYR A 24 -17.81 34.84 -11.23
N ARG A 25 -18.18 34.02 -10.24
CA ARG A 25 -17.51 32.75 -9.92
C ARG A 25 -18.26 31.63 -10.62
N PHE A 26 -17.61 30.92 -11.54
CA PHE A 26 -18.14 29.75 -12.22
C PHE A 26 -17.43 28.49 -11.71
N LYS A 27 -18.22 27.44 -11.47
CA LYS A 27 -17.72 26.10 -11.14
C LYS A 27 -17.86 25.25 -12.39
N LEU A 28 -16.76 25.05 -13.10
CA LEU A 28 -16.69 24.24 -14.30
C LEU A 28 -16.52 22.78 -13.87
N LEU A 29 -17.35 21.90 -14.44
CA LEU A 29 -17.25 20.45 -14.31
C LEU A 29 -17.37 19.89 -15.72
N ASN A 30 -16.39 19.08 -16.13
CA ASN A 30 -16.54 18.29 -17.34
C ASN A 30 -17.24 16.97 -17.00
N GLY A 31 -18.57 16.96 -17.17
CA GLY A 31 -19.42 15.78 -17.02
C GLY A 31 -19.64 15.00 -18.31
N SER A 32 -18.80 15.19 -19.33
CA SER A 32 -18.89 14.48 -20.60
C SER A 32 -18.29 13.09 -20.51
N THR A 33 -18.81 12.16 -21.31
CA THR A 33 -18.36 10.76 -21.33
C THR A 33 -16.91 10.61 -21.81
N SER A 34 -16.55 11.20 -22.96
CA SER A 34 -15.19 11.13 -23.54
C SER A 34 -14.56 12.49 -23.86
N ARG A 35 -15.36 13.56 -23.97
CA ARG A 35 -14.91 14.80 -24.61
C ARG A 35 -14.07 15.66 -23.65
N VAL A 36 -12.85 15.98 -24.07
CA VAL A 36 -12.03 17.05 -23.49
C VAL A 36 -12.45 18.39 -24.07
N TYR A 37 -12.40 19.45 -23.28
CA TYR A 37 -12.59 20.82 -23.75
C TYR A 37 -11.33 21.64 -23.57
N THR A 38 -11.04 22.53 -24.51
CA THR A 38 -10.08 23.63 -24.33
C THR A 38 -10.91 24.90 -24.46
N LEU A 39 -11.26 25.47 -23.31
CA LEU A 39 -12.24 26.53 -23.18
C LEU A 39 -11.58 27.90 -23.32
N SER A 40 -12.18 28.80 -24.09
CA SER A 40 -11.75 30.20 -24.21
C SER A 40 -12.96 31.14 -24.29
N LEU A 41 -12.74 32.41 -23.92
CA LEU A 41 -13.77 33.45 -23.99
C LEU A 41 -13.51 34.35 -25.19
N ASN A 42 -14.51 34.48 -26.06
CA ASN A 42 -14.46 35.29 -27.28
C ASN A 42 -15.38 36.52 -27.15
N PRO A 43 -14.87 37.65 -26.63
CA PRO A 43 -15.62 38.88 -26.50
C PRO A 43 -15.67 39.69 -27.81
N PRO A 44 -16.59 40.66 -27.96
CA PRO A 44 -16.66 41.50 -29.16
C PRO A 44 -15.46 42.42 -29.35
N SER A 45 -14.70 42.68 -28.29
CA SER A 45 -13.43 43.42 -28.34
C SER A 45 -12.54 43.09 -27.13
N GLY A 46 -11.23 43.30 -27.29
CA GLY A 46 -10.24 43.08 -26.24
C GLY A 46 -9.94 41.59 -26.00
N LEU A 47 -9.27 41.32 -24.89
CA LEU A 47 -9.01 39.96 -24.39
C LEU A 47 -9.79 39.78 -23.09
N LEU A 48 -10.47 38.64 -22.96
CA LEU A 48 -11.07 38.19 -21.71
C LEU A 48 -10.48 36.83 -21.37
N SER A 49 -10.05 36.67 -20.12
CA SER A 49 -9.41 35.47 -19.62
C SER A 49 -10.02 35.04 -18.30
N PHE A 50 -9.78 33.78 -17.95
CA PHE A 50 -10.15 33.24 -16.65
C PHE A 50 -9.14 33.68 -15.59
N THR A 51 -9.63 33.85 -14.36
CA THR A 51 -8.81 33.74 -13.17
C THR A 51 -9.16 32.44 -12.46
N VAL A 52 -8.28 31.43 -12.51
CA VAL A 52 -8.51 30.16 -11.82
C VAL A 52 -8.26 30.35 -10.33
N ILE A 53 -9.18 29.90 -9.49
CA ILE A 53 -9.13 30.06 -8.03
C ILE A 53 -9.23 28.74 -7.27
N GLY A 54 -9.52 27.63 -7.93
CA GLY A 54 -9.63 26.33 -7.29
C GLY A 54 -9.69 25.17 -8.28
N THR A 55 -9.35 24.00 -7.77
CA THR A 55 -9.36 22.69 -8.43
C THR A 55 -10.29 21.74 -7.65
N GLU A 56 -10.19 20.43 -7.90
CA GLU A 56 -11.03 19.40 -7.30
C GLU A 56 -11.00 19.40 -5.77
N GLY A 57 -9.82 19.59 -5.15
CA GLY A 57 -9.62 19.65 -3.70
C GLY A 57 -9.80 21.04 -3.07
N GLY A 58 -10.42 21.96 -3.80
CA GLY A 58 -10.81 23.29 -3.31
C GLY A 58 -9.94 24.43 -3.83
N LEU A 59 -9.85 25.54 -3.07
CA LEU A 59 -9.14 26.74 -3.52
C LEU A 59 -7.64 26.48 -3.71
N LEU A 60 -7.07 27.07 -4.75
CA LEU A 60 -5.63 27.21 -4.95
C LEU A 60 -5.02 28.07 -3.84
N GLU A 61 -3.69 28.11 -3.76
CA GLU A 61 -3.00 28.97 -2.78
C GLU A 61 -3.15 30.46 -3.13
N THR A 62 -2.98 30.77 -4.41
CA THR A 62 -3.15 32.11 -4.99
C THR A 62 -4.01 32.01 -6.26
N PRO A 63 -4.78 33.05 -6.62
CA PRO A 63 -5.47 33.08 -7.91
C PRO A 63 -4.46 33.03 -9.06
N VAL A 64 -4.82 32.35 -10.16
CA VAL A 64 -4.05 32.30 -11.41
C VAL A 64 -4.77 33.14 -12.47
N PRO A 65 -4.44 34.43 -12.60
CA PRO A 65 -5.09 35.31 -13.58
C PRO A 65 -4.52 35.10 -14.98
N GLY A 66 -5.26 35.54 -16.00
CA GLY A 66 -4.74 35.61 -17.36
C GLY A 66 -4.75 34.29 -18.12
N VAL A 67 -5.47 33.27 -17.62
CA VAL A 67 -5.63 31.99 -18.30
C VAL A 67 -6.54 32.19 -19.51
N GLY A 68 -5.94 32.28 -20.70
CA GLY A 68 -6.67 32.54 -21.95
C GLY A 68 -7.36 31.30 -22.52
N GLU A 69 -6.78 30.13 -22.28
CA GLU A 69 -7.34 28.83 -22.63
C GLU A 69 -7.25 27.92 -21.40
N LEU A 70 -8.34 27.21 -21.09
CA LEU A 70 -8.40 26.25 -19.99
C LEU A 70 -8.79 24.88 -20.53
N THR A 71 -7.84 23.94 -20.50
CA THR A 71 -8.12 22.55 -20.87
C THR A 71 -8.70 21.80 -19.68
N ILE A 72 -9.78 21.06 -19.89
CA ILE A 72 -10.50 20.32 -18.84
C ILE A 72 -10.95 18.95 -19.37
N GLY A 73 -10.44 17.89 -18.77
CA GLY A 73 -10.79 16.49 -19.07
C GLY A 73 -12.03 16.00 -18.33
N PRO A 74 -12.67 14.91 -18.80
CA PRO A 74 -13.72 14.22 -18.04
C PRO A 74 -13.35 14.02 -16.56
N GLY A 75 -14.26 14.35 -15.64
CA GLY A 75 -14.05 14.25 -14.20
C GLY A 75 -13.36 15.44 -13.54
N GLU A 76 -12.66 16.30 -14.30
CA GLU A 76 -11.98 17.48 -13.76
C GLU A 76 -12.95 18.63 -13.42
N ARG A 77 -12.53 19.44 -12.45
CA ARG A 77 -13.26 20.63 -11.98
C ARG A 77 -12.32 21.79 -11.78
N TYR A 78 -12.72 22.94 -12.32
CA TYR A 78 -12.05 24.21 -12.08
C TYR A 78 -13.04 25.25 -11.57
N GLU A 79 -12.66 25.96 -10.53
CA GLU A 79 -13.37 27.16 -10.09
C GLU A 79 -12.67 28.38 -10.70
N VAL A 80 -13.41 29.15 -11.49
CA VAL A 80 -12.87 30.32 -12.20
C VAL A 80 -13.67 31.58 -11.87
N VAL A 81 -12.98 32.72 -11.92
CA VAL A 81 -13.59 34.05 -11.92
C VAL A 81 -13.45 34.68 -13.30
N VAL A 82 -14.55 35.21 -13.82
CA VAL A 82 -14.59 35.98 -15.08
C VAL A 82 -15.14 37.37 -14.76
N ASP A 83 -14.44 38.41 -15.22
CA ASP A 83 -14.80 39.80 -14.96
C ASP A 83 -15.42 40.48 -16.20
N PHE A 84 -16.73 40.71 -16.13
CA PHE A 84 -17.49 41.37 -17.20
C PHE A 84 -17.57 42.90 -17.04
N ALA A 85 -16.92 43.51 -16.04
CA ALA A 85 -17.04 44.94 -15.76
C ALA A 85 -16.62 45.86 -16.93
N GLY A 86 -15.70 45.39 -17.78
CA GLY A 86 -15.19 46.14 -18.93
C GLY A 86 -16.09 46.14 -20.17
N TYR A 87 -17.22 45.41 -20.14
CA TYR A 87 -18.09 45.22 -21.30
C TYR A 87 -19.38 46.03 -21.20
N SER A 88 -19.96 46.37 -22.35
CA SER A 88 -21.14 47.21 -22.47
C SER A 88 -22.44 46.40 -22.46
N PRO A 89 -23.57 46.99 -22.05
CA PRO A 89 -24.86 46.31 -22.13
C PRO A 89 -25.19 45.93 -23.57
N GLY A 90 -25.55 44.66 -23.81
CA GLY A 90 -25.80 44.09 -25.12
C GLY A 90 -24.58 43.39 -25.75
N ASP A 91 -23.37 43.52 -25.17
CA ASP A 91 -22.22 42.73 -25.62
C ASP A 91 -22.49 41.24 -25.43
N GLU A 92 -22.21 40.45 -26.46
CA GLU A 92 -22.28 38.99 -26.43
C GLU A 92 -20.87 38.40 -26.37
N ILE A 93 -20.60 37.58 -25.36
CA ILE A 93 -19.30 36.93 -25.15
C ILE A 93 -19.51 35.43 -25.26
N PHE A 94 -18.84 34.78 -26.21
CA PHE A 94 -18.99 33.35 -26.43
C PHE A 94 -17.97 32.57 -25.58
N LEU A 95 -18.43 31.51 -24.93
CA LEU A 95 -17.55 30.46 -24.41
C LEU A 95 -17.40 29.42 -25.51
N GLU A 96 -16.18 29.24 -25.99
CA GLU A 96 -15.86 28.39 -27.13
C GLU A 96 -14.95 27.23 -26.70
N ASN A 97 -14.93 26.19 -27.51
CA ASN A 97 -14.09 25.01 -27.40
C ASN A 97 -13.18 24.88 -28.61
N SER A 98 -11.89 24.66 -28.37
CA SER A 98 -10.89 24.37 -29.40
C SER A 98 -10.29 22.96 -29.30
N ALA A 99 -10.69 22.15 -28.32
CA ALA A 99 -10.14 20.80 -28.15
C ALA A 99 -10.58 19.85 -29.27
N PRO A 100 -9.64 19.12 -29.90
CA PRO A 100 -9.96 18.06 -30.84
C PRO A 100 -10.54 16.82 -30.13
N ALA A 101 -11.37 16.07 -30.86
CA ALA A 101 -11.90 14.77 -30.42
C ALA A 101 -11.54 13.68 -31.46
N PRO A 102 -10.84 12.58 -31.06
CA PRO A 102 -10.19 12.33 -29.76
C PRO A 102 -9.08 13.34 -29.44
N PHE A 103 -8.81 13.57 -28.15
CA PHE A 103 -7.76 14.50 -27.72
C PHE A 103 -6.41 13.80 -27.56
N PRO A 104 -5.28 14.39 -28.00
CA PRO A 104 -5.14 15.66 -28.70
C PRO A 104 -5.09 15.54 -30.24
N GLY A 105 -5.17 14.32 -30.81
CA GLY A 105 -4.86 14.06 -32.23
C GLY A 105 -6.03 14.12 -33.23
N GLY A 106 -7.25 14.33 -32.77
CA GLY A 106 -8.48 14.31 -33.58
C GLY A 106 -8.78 15.62 -34.31
N SER A 107 -10.06 15.84 -34.62
CA SER A 107 -10.53 17.09 -35.25
C SER A 107 -11.39 17.90 -34.29
N VAL A 108 -11.35 19.23 -34.42
CA VAL A 108 -12.31 20.13 -33.77
C VAL A 108 -13.63 20.07 -34.54
N ASP A 109 -14.65 19.48 -33.94
CA ASP A 109 -15.95 19.19 -34.56
C ASP A 109 -17.12 19.97 -33.93
N VAL A 110 -17.00 20.40 -32.67
CA VAL A 110 -17.98 21.22 -31.96
C VAL A 110 -17.27 22.35 -31.20
N THR A 111 -17.57 23.60 -31.56
CA THR A 111 -16.91 24.80 -31.01
C THR A 111 -17.76 25.54 -29.97
N ASP A 112 -19.07 25.67 -30.18
CA ASP A 112 -19.91 26.49 -29.32
C ASP A 112 -20.22 25.78 -27.99
N VAL A 113 -20.03 26.45 -26.85
CA VAL A 113 -20.41 25.94 -25.51
C VAL A 113 -21.65 26.65 -25.00
N MET A 114 -21.55 27.97 -24.80
CA MET A 114 -22.63 28.86 -24.39
C MET A 114 -22.25 30.31 -24.68
N LYS A 115 -23.16 31.26 -24.46
CA LYS A 115 -22.82 32.69 -24.49
C LYS A 115 -23.25 33.45 -23.23
N PHE A 116 -22.55 34.52 -22.92
CA PHE A 116 -22.93 35.48 -21.90
C PHE A 116 -23.44 36.75 -22.57
N VAL A 117 -24.55 37.30 -22.09
CA VAL A 117 -25.12 38.56 -22.57
C VAL A 117 -24.99 39.58 -21.46
N VAL A 118 -24.21 40.63 -21.69
CA VAL A 118 -23.93 41.63 -20.66
C VAL A 118 -25.12 42.58 -20.49
N GLY A 119 -25.64 42.70 -19.28
CA GLY A 119 -26.74 43.59 -18.92
C GLY A 119 -26.28 44.97 -18.47
N SER A 120 -27.23 45.86 -18.18
CA SER A 120 -26.97 47.24 -17.73
C SER A 120 -26.76 47.40 -16.22
N GLN A 121 -26.89 46.31 -15.45
CA GLN A 121 -26.72 46.33 -14.02
C GLN A 121 -25.23 46.17 -13.65
N VAL A 122 -24.77 47.01 -12.72
CA VAL A 122 -23.44 46.87 -12.12
C VAL A 122 -23.39 45.58 -11.28
N GLY A 123 -22.34 44.80 -11.47
CA GLY A 123 -22.07 43.56 -10.75
C GLY A 123 -21.13 43.76 -9.56
N HIS A 124 -20.64 42.64 -9.01
CA HIS A 124 -19.62 42.65 -7.98
C HIS A 124 -18.25 43.04 -8.58
N THR A 125 -17.50 43.93 -7.93
CA THR A 125 -16.22 44.43 -8.47
C THR A 125 -15.06 44.34 -7.49
N ASP A 126 -15.28 43.79 -6.29
CA ASP A 126 -14.23 43.70 -5.27
C ASP A 126 -13.06 42.84 -5.78
N ALA A 127 -11.86 43.17 -5.31
CA ALA A 127 -10.66 42.44 -5.70
C ALA A 127 -10.72 40.98 -5.22
N ILE A 128 -10.24 40.06 -6.06
CA ILE A 128 -9.99 38.69 -5.64
C ILE A 128 -8.81 38.73 -4.65
N PRO A 129 -8.90 38.10 -3.45
CA PRO A 129 -7.79 38.06 -2.52
C PRO A 129 -6.53 37.46 -3.18
N ALA A 130 -5.38 38.11 -2.99
CA ALA A 130 -4.11 37.65 -3.57
C ALA A 130 -3.63 36.31 -2.96
N ALA A 131 -4.04 36.02 -1.72
CA ALA A 131 -3.86 34.74 -1.06
C ALA A 131 -5.24 34.18 -0.70
N LEU A 132 -5.50 32.93 -1.07
CA LEU A 132 -6.80 32.27 -0.90
C LEU A 132 -6.78 31.33 0.31
N ARG A 133 -5.82 30.41 0.37
CA ARG A 133 -5.55 29.51 1.51
C ARG A 133 -4.13 28.98 1.48
N PRO A 134 -3.52 28.56 2.60
CA PRO A 134 -2.31 27.75 2.53
C PRO A 134 -2.61 26.38 1.90
N ILE A 135 -1.67 25.87 1.12
CA ILE A 135 -1.63 24.48 0.66
C ILE A 135 -0.34 23.87 1.19
N GLU A 136 -0.47 22.88 2.07
CA GLU A 136 0.66 22.07 2.49
C GLU A 136 1.20 21.31 1.27
N ARG A 137 2.49 21.43 0.98
CA ARG A 137 3.14 20.66 -0.09
C ARG A 137 3.70 19.38 0.50
N ILE A 138 3.38 18.24 -0.11
CA ILE A 138 3.95 16.96 0.30
C ILE A 138 5.37 16.88 -0.27
N PRO A 139 6.42 16.84 0.56
CA PRO A 139 7.78 16.60 0.09
C PRO A 139 7.90 15.22 -0.56
N GLU A 140 8.55 15.12 -1.73
CA GLU A 140 8.76 13.82 -2.40
C GLU A 140 9.48 12.80 -1.51
N GLY A 141 10.34 13.27 -0.59
CA GLY A 141 11.05 12.40 0.37
C GLY A 141 10.18 11.78 1.47
N GLU A 142 8.91 12.18 1.61
CA GLU A 142 7.95 11.49 2.48
C GLU A 142 7.40 10.22 1.82
N ALA A 143 7.52 10.07 0.50
CA ALA A 143 7.01 8.91 -0.19
C ALA A 143 7.86 7.66 0.12
N ILE A 144 7.22 6.62 0.65
CA ILE A 144 7.87 5.34 0.95
C ILE A 144 7.87 4.40 -0.26
N MET A 145 7.03 4.69 -1.25
CA MET A 145 6.83 3.86 -2.44
C MET A 145 6.59 4.72 -3.68
N SER A 146 7.07 4.24 -4.82
CA SER A 146 6.77 4.78 -6.14
C SER A 146 6.23 3.65 -7.03
N ARG A 147 5.02 3.81 -7.56
CA ARG A 147 4.33 2.80 -8.37
C ARG A 147 4.16 3.24 -9.82
N ASP A 148 4.35 2.32 -10.75
CA ASP A 148 4.19 2.57 -12.19
C ASP A 148 2.87 1.97 -12.69
N PHE A 149 2.09 2.78 -13.40
CA PHE A 149 0.81 2.42 -13.99
C PHE A 149 0.85 2.68 -15.49
N ASN A 150 1.11 1.65 -16.27
CA ASN A 150 1.15 1.71 -17.72
C ASN A 150 -0.27 1.69 -18.31
N LEU A 151 -0.66 2.80 -18.92
CA LEU A 151 -1.94 3.02 -19.58
C LEU A 151 -1.78 2.69 -21.06
N LYS A 152 -2.37 1.59 -21.51
CA LYS A 152 -2.27 1.19 -22.91
C LYS A 152 -3.48 0.42 -23.40
N ARG A 153 -3.49 0.19 -24.71
CA ARG A 153 -4.46 -0.67 -25.38
C ARG A 153 -3.79 -1.97 -25.79
N SER A 154 -3.88 -3.00 -24.96
CA SER A 154 -3.10 -4.24 -25.09
C SER A 154 -3.93 -5.49 -25.36
N GLY A 155 -5.13 -5.59 -24.77
CA GLY A 155 -5.95 -6.78 -24.88
C GLY A 155 -6.99 -6.74 -26.00
N THR A 156 -7.69 -7.86 -26.14
CA THR A 156 -8.87 -7.99 -26.98
C THR A 156 -9.86 -8.90 -26.29
N ASP A 157 -11.13 -8.49 -26.25
CA ASP A 157 -12.17 -9.33 -25.67
C ASP A 157 -12.56 -10.52 -26.56
N ALA A 158 -13.47 -11.37 -26.07
CA ALA A 158 -13.96 -12.54 -26.81
C ALA A 158 -14.67 -12.19 -28.14
N CYS A 159 -15.06 -10.93 -28.33
CA CYS A 159 -15.70 -10.42 -29.54
C CYS A 159 -14.72 -9.78 -30.53
N GLY A 160 -13.41 -9.76 -30.24
CA GLY A 160 -12.41 -9.13 -31.09
C GLY A 160 -12.30 -7.61 -30.90
N ARG A 161 -12.89 -7.03 -29.85
CA ARG A 161 -12.83 -5.59 -29.55
C ARG A 161 -11.62 -5.31 -28.66
N SER A 162 -10.85 -4.27 -29.01
CA SER A 162 -9.72 -3.83 -28.18
C SER A 162 -10.20 -3.34 -26.81
N ILE A 163 -9.42 -3.63 -25.77
CA ILE A 163 -9.64 -3.15 -24.41
C ILE A 163 -8.54 -2.18 -23.99
N TRP A 164 -8.93 -1.20 -23.18
CA TRP A 164 -8.02 -0.29 -22.50
C TRP A 164 -7.70 -0.85 -21.13
N GLU A 165 -6.43 -0.86 -20.76
CA GLU A 165 -5.99 -1.54 -19.54
C GLU A 165 -4.96 -0.67 -18.81
N ILE A 166 -4.85 -0.92 -17.50
CA ILE A 166 -3.78 -0.43 -16.66
C ILE A 166 -2.93 -1.63 -16.27
N ASN A 167 -1.64 -1.61 -16.63
CA ASN A 167 -0.70 -2.71 -16.39
C ASN A 167 -1.11 -4.08 -16.99
N GLU A 168 -1.95 -4.10 -18.03
CA GLU A 168 -2.48 -5.36 -18.63
C GLU A 168 -3.27 -6.21 -17.61
N LEU A 169 -3.91 -5.54 -16.64
CA LEU A 169 -4.72 -6.17 -15.60
C LEU A 169 -6.18 -5.71 -15.69
N HIS A 170 -7.07 -6.56 -15.20
CA HIS A 170 -8.52 -6.40 -15.26
C HIS A 170 -9.10 -5.96 -13.90
N TRP A 171 -10.36 -5.54 -13.81
CA TRP A 171 -10.93 -4.94 -12.60
C TRP A 171 -10.66 -5.69 -11.28
N ASP A 172 -10.73 -7.03 -11.30
CA ASP A 172 -10.64 -7.88 -10.10
C ASP A 172 -9.21 -8.22 -9.64
N ASP A 173 -8.17 -7.92 -10.44
CA ASP A 173 -6.79 -8.35 -10.14
C ASP A 173 -6.06 -7.42 -9.15
N ILE A 174 -6.50 -7.22 -7.91
CA ILE A 174 -5.90 -6.18 -7.02
C ILE A 174 -4.39 -6.39 -6.77
N THR A 175 -3.57 -5.38 -7.11
CA THR A 175 -2.10 -5.40 -6.92
C THR A 175 -1.57 -4.30 -6.00
N GLU A 176 -2.37 -3.26 -5.75
CA GLU A 176 -1.97 -2.09 -4.98
C GLU A 176 -2.54 -2.16 -3.56
N TYR A 177 -1.63 -2.21 -2.59
CA TYR A 177 -1.94 -2.27 -1.16
C TYR A 177 -1.23 -1.13 -0.40
N PRO A 178 -1.64 0.14 -0.59
CA PRO A 178 -1.07 1.25 0.17
C PRO A 178 -1.43 1.13 1.66
N GLU A 179 -0.44 1.27 2.53
CA GLU A 179 -0.62 1.22 3.97
C GLU A 179 -1.14 2.56 4.52
N LEU A 180 -2.08 2.53 5.46
CA LEU A 180 -2.58 3.75 6.09
C LEU A 180 -1.45 4.49 6.82
N GLY A 181 -1.51 5.82 6.78
CA GLY A 181 -0.48 6.68 7.35
C GLY A 181 0.75 6.87 6.43
N THR A 182 0.79 6.21 5.28
CA THR A 182 1.90 6.31 4.34
C THR A 182 1.63 7.26 3.19
N THR A 183 2.72 7.70 2.55
CA THR A 183 2.70 8.53 1.34
C THR A 183 3.29 7.72 0.20
N GLU A 184 2.66 7.79 -0.98
CA GLU A 184 3.19 7.16 -2.19
C GLU A 184 3.20 8.13 -3.38
N ILE A 185 4.12 7.87 -4.31
CA ILE A 185 4.13 8.48 -5.63
C ILE A 185 3.53 7.49 -6.63
N TRP A 186 2.53 7.93 -7.39
CA TRP A 186 1.94 7.15 -8.46
C TRP A 186 2.34 7.76 -9.81
N ARG A 187 2.97 6.96 -10.67
CA ARG A 187 3.46 7.34 -11.99
C ARG A 187 2.52 6.76 -13.05
N PHE A 188 1.62 7.58 -13.56
CA PHE A 188 0.77 7.19 -14.69
C PHE A 188 1.54 7.39 -15.99
N ILE A 189 1.80 6.29 -16.69
CA ILE A 189 2.62 6.23 -17.90
C ILE A 189 1.68 5.97 -19.07
N ASN A 190 1.50 6.94 -19.95
CA ASN A 190 0.61 6.80 -21.09
C ASN A 190 1.35 6.32 -22.33
N ASP A 191 1.38 5.00 -22.53
CA ASP A 191 1.87 4.32 -23.74
C ASP A 191 0.77 4.23 -24.80
N SER A 192 0.20 5.39 -25.14
CA SER A 192 -0.80 5.52 -26.19
C SER A 192 -0.77 6.90 -26.85
N ASN A 193 -1.56 7.06 -27.92
CA ASN A 193 -1.64 8.29 -28.70
C ASN A 193 -2.84 9.19 -28.31
N VAL A 194 -3.57 8.85 -27.26
CA VAL A 194 -4.72 9.63 -26.73
C VAL A 194 -4.47 9.96 -25.28
N SER A 195 -5.02 11.08 -24.81
CA SER A 195 -4.90 11.44 -23.39
C SER A 195 -5.88 10.66 -22.51
N HIS A 196 -5.48 10.39 -21.27
CA HIS A 196 -6.32 9.72 -20.27
C HIS A 196 -6.44 10.60 -19.01
N PRO A 197 -7.64 11.07 -18.64
CA PRO A 197 -7.87 11.74 -17.35
C PRO A 197 -7.89 10.68 -16.24
N MET A 198 -6.79 10.53 -15.50
CA MET A 198 -6.68 9.53 -14.45
C MET A 198 -7.28 10.05 -13.15
N HIS A 199 -8.25 9.32 -12.61
CA HIS A 199 -8.95 9.57 -11.35
C HIS A 199 -8.54 8.56 -10.27
N MET A 200 -8.35 9.03 -9.04
CA MET A 200 -8.16 8.19 -7.85
C MET A 200 -9.27 8.46 -6.83
N HIS A 201 -9.96 7.42 -6.38
CA HIS A 201 -10.89 7.52 -5.26
C HIS A 201 -10.13 7.71 -3.94
N LEU A 202 -10.86 8.03 -2.87
CA LEU A 202 -10.39 8.27 -1.49
C LEU A 202 -9.53 9.53 -1.32
N VAL A 203 -8.49 9.69 -2.13
CA VAL A 203 -7.43 10.68 -1.92
C VAL A 203 -7.57 11.88 -2.85
N PHE A 204 -7.11 13.03 -2.37
CA PHE A 204 -6.62 14.08 -3.24
C PHE A 204 -5.09 13.94 -3.33
N PHE A 205 -4.54 14.24 -4.50
CA PHE A 205 -3.11 14.21 -4.78
C PHE A 205 -2.61 15.58 -5.24
N GLN A 206 -1.28 15.74 -5.21
CA GLN A 206 -0.58 16.85 -5.84
C GLN A 206 0.15 16.35 -7.07
N ILE A 207 0.06 17.09 -8.18
CA ILE A 207 0.89 16.81 -9.34
C ILE A 207 2.30 17.29 -9.04
N LEU A 208 3.28 16.40 -9.17
CA LEU A 208 4.70 16.72 -9.01
C LEU A 208 5.26 17.27 -10.32
N ASP A 209 5.14 16.49 -11.38
CA ASP A 209 5.62 16.84 -12.72
C ASP A 209 5.07 15.91 -13.80
N ARG A 210 5.44 16.27 -15.04
CA ARG A 210 5.23 15.51 -16.26
C ARG A 210 6.54 15.36 -17.00
N ASP A 211 6.85 14.17 -17.48
CA ASP A 211 8.04 13.94 -18.31
C ASP A 211 7.68 13.13 -19.56
N GLY A 212 8.48 13.27 -20.60
CA GLY A 212 8.45 12.33 -21.72
C GLY A 212 9.06 11.00 -21.31
N PHE A 213 8.90 9.97 -22.14
CA PHE A 213 9.63 8.73 -21.98
C PHE A 213 9.95 8.06 -23.30
N THR A 214 10.93 7.16 -23.23
CA THR A 214 11.24 6.18 -24.27
C THR A 214 11.11 4.78 -23.73
N THR A 215 10.95 3.81 -24.63
CA THR A 215 10.94 2.39 -24.27
C THR A 215 12.22 1.74 -24.76
N ASP A 216 12.94 1.04 -23.89
CA ASP A 216 14.13 0.30 -24.28
C ASP A 216 13.81 -0.97 -25.08
N GLY A 217 14.84 -1.65 -25.59
CA GLY A 217 14.68 -2.89 -26.35
C GLY A 217 14.07 -4.07 -25.56
N SER A 218 13.91 -3.94 -24.25
CA SER A 218 13.31 -4.92 -23.34
C SER A 218 11.88 -4.54 -22.92
N GLY A 219 11.36 -3.40 -23.38
CA GLY A 219 10.03 -2.92 -23.00
C GLY A 219 10.01 -2.04 -21.74
N ASN A 220 11.17 -1.68 -21.16
CA ASN A 220 11.21 -0.85 -19.97
C ASN A 220 10.99 0.62 -20.32
N ILE A 221 10.19 1.31 -19.51
CA ILE A 221 9.92 2.74 -19.63
C ILE A 221 11.08 3.52 -19.00
N ILE A 222 11.73 4.36 -19.79
CA ILE A 222 12.84 5.22 -19.38
C ILE A 222 12.38 6.69 -19.52
N PRO A 223 12.24 7.44 -18.41
CA PRO A 223 11.95 8.87 -18.47
C PRO A 223 13.00 9.64 -19.28
N ASP A 224 12.57 10.67 -20.00
CA ASP A 224 13.47 11.52 -20.79
C ASP A 224 14.40 12.37 -19.91
N GLY A 225 14.07 12.52 -18.63
CA GLY A 225 14.86 13.24 -17.64
C GLY A 225 14.68 14.76 -17.72
N ASN A 226 13.56 15.23 -18.30
CA ASN A 226 13.23 16.64 -18.41
C ASN A 226 11.85 16.95 -17.79
N PRO A 227 11.65 16.67 -16.49
CA PRO A 227 10.36 16.86 -15.83
C PRO A 227 9.93 18.33 -15.90
N GLN A 228 8.67 18.53 -16.32
CA GLN A 228 7.99 19.81 -16.35
C GLN A 228 7.07 19.93 -15.13
N PRO A 229 7.09 21.04 -14.39
CA PRO A 229 6.16 21.24 -13.29
C PRO A 229 4.70 21.27 -13.78
N PRO A 230 3.71 21.07 -12.88
CA PRO A 230 2.31 21.25 -13.23
C PRO A 230 2.03 22.67 -13.75
N LEU A 231 0.97 22.80 -14.52
CA LEU A 231 0.46 24.13 -14.89
C LEU A 231 0.07 24.89 -13.61
N ALA A 232 0.13 26.22 -13.66
CA ALA A 232 -0.17 27.04 -12.48
C ALA A 232 -1.60 26.79 -11.96
N GLU A 233 -2.55 26.60 -12.87
CA GLU A 233 -3.95 26.27 -12.60
C GLU A 233 -4.15 24.86 -12.02
N GLU A 234 -3.19 23.94 -12.19
CA GLU A 234 -3.22 22.59 -11.61
C GLU A 234 -2.50 22.50 -10.27
N ASN A 235 -1.84 23.58 -9.84
CA ASN A 235 -0.95 23.59 -8.70
C ASN A 235 -1.68 23.66 -7.35
N GLY A 236 -2.72 22.84 -7.20
CA GLY A 236 -3.51 22.65 -5.99
C GLY A 236 -3.68 21.16 -5.66
N TRP A 237 -4.76 20.85 -4.94
CA TRP A 237 -5.17 19.47 -4.70
C TRP A 237 -6.09 19.02 -5.84
N LYS A 238 -5.75 17.90 -6.48
CA LYS A 238 -6.52 17.29 -7.58
C LYS A 238 -6.92 15.87 -7.18
N ASP A 239 -7.97 15.33 -7.79
CA ASP A 239 -8.27 13.89 -7.72
C ASP A 239 -8.35 13.26 -9.12
N THR A 240 -8.29 14.09 -10.16
CA THR A 240 -8.34 13.72 -11.56
C THR A 240 -7.34 14.59 -12.29
N ALA A 241 -6.49 14.00 -13.14
CA ALA A 241 -5.50 14.74 -13.92
C ALA A 241 -5.30 14.13 -15.30
N MET A 242 -5.16 14.99 -16.31
CA MET A 242 -4.89 14.56 -17.68
C MET A 242 -3.45 14.03 -17.81
N VAL A 243 -3.32 12.82 -18.36
CA VAL A 243 -2.04 12.23 -18.78
C VAL A 243 -1.95 12.30 -20.31
N GLY A 244 -1.02 13.10 -20.82
CA GLY A 244 -0.77 13.31 -22.25
C GLY A 244 -0.24 12.06 -22.97
N PRO A 245 -0.27 11.99 -24.31
CA PRO A 245 0.35 10.90 -25.06
C PRO A 245 1.87 10.84 -24.84
N ASN A 246 2.42 9.64 -24.61
CA ASN A 246 3.86 9.42 -24.33
C ASN A 246 4.38 10.24 -23.14
N GLU A 247 3.51 10.44 -22.13
CA GLU A 247 3.80 11.21 -20.93
C GLU A 247 3.83 10.29 -19.71
N ILE A 248 4.73 10.59 -18.77
CA ILE A 248 4.69 10.13 -17.39
C ILE A 248 4.17 11.28 -16.54
N LEU A 249 2.98 11.12 -15.96
CA LEU A 249 2.47 12.02 -14.93
C LEU A 249 2.80 11.44 -13.55
N ARG A 250 3.56 12.19 -12.74
CA ARG A 250 3.81 11.84 -11.34
C ARG A 250 2.86 12.59 -10.42
N VAL A 251 2.13 11.85 -9.60
CA VAL A 251 1.29 12.41 -8.53
C VAL A 251 1.72 11.85 -7.17
N ILE A 252 1.58 12.65 -6.12
CA ILE A 252 1.87 12.25 -4.74
C ILE A 252 0.61 12.34 -3.89
N ALA A 253 0.32 11.28 -3.14
CA ALA A 253 -0.88 11.14 -2.32
C ALA A 253 -0.56 10.54 -0.95
N ARG A 254 -1.33 10.94 0.06
CA ARG A 254 -1.33 10.32 1.39
C ARG A 254 -2.53 9.38 1.50
N PHE A 255 -2.28 8.14 1.90
CA PHE A 255 -3.32 7.16 2.16
C PHE A 255 -3.60 7.15 3.65
N GLU A 256 -4.72 7.75 4.06
CA GLU A 256 -5.02 8.00 5.46
C GLU A 256 -6.47 7.64 5.81
N ASN A 257 -6.72 7.51 7.12
CA ASN A 257 -8.04 7.53 7.79
C ASN A 257 -8.98 6.33 7.53
N TYR A 258 -9.02 5.78 6.32
CA TYR A 258 -10.07 4.84 5.93
C TYR A 258 -9.54 3.60 5.19
N LYS A 259 -9.52 2.48 5.91
CA LYS A 259 -9.30 1.14 5.37
C LYS A 259 -10.42 0.74 4.41
N GLY A 260 -10.10 0.12 3.27
CA GLY A 260 -11.11 -0.35 2.32
C GLY A 260 -10.60 -0.53 0.89
N LYS A 261 -11.49 -1.02 0.02
CA LYS A 261 -11.24 -1.13 -1.42
C LYS A 261 -11.79 0.10 -2.13
N TYR A 262 -10.96 0.70 -2.99
CA TYR A 262 -11.28 1.91 -3.73
C TYR A 262 -10.86 1.77 -5.18
N ALA A 263 -11.49 2.53 -6.08
CA ALA A 263 -11.19 2.49 -7.49
C ALA A 263 -10.14 3.55 -7.88
N TYR A 264 -9.41 3.27 -8.95
CA TYR A 264 -8.67 4.26 -9.71
C TYR A 264 -8.76 3.90 -11.19
N HIS A 265 -8.97 4.90 -12.05
CA HIS A 265 -9.35 4.64 -13.44
C HIS A 265 -9.17 5.84 -14.36
N CYS A 266 -9.17 5.57 -15.66
CA CYS A 266 -9.40 6.60 -16.66
C CYS A 266 -10.85 7.06 -16.60
N HIS A 267 -11.09 8.37 -16.59
CA HIS A 267 -12.43 8.96 -16.50
C HIS A 267 -13.07 9.21 -17.88
N ILE A 268 -12.47 8.70 -18.97
CA ILE A 268 -13.21 8.48 -20.23
C ILE A 268 -14.07 7.25 -20.01
N LEU A 269 -15.39 7.41 -19.91
CA LEU A 269 -16.26 6.32 -19.43
C LEU A 269 -16.24 5.09 -20.34
N GLU A 270 -16.01 5.24 -21.65
CA GLU A 270 -15.82 4.08 -22.53
C GLU A 270 -14.49 3.37 -22.36
N HIS A 271 -13.45 4.06 -21.87
CA HIS A 271 -12.20 3.42 -21.49
C HIS A 271 -12.40 2.73 -20.14
N GLU A 272 -13.03 3.39 -19.17
CA GLU A 272 -13.40 2.86 -17.85
C GLU A 272 -14.18 1.54 -17.95
N ASP A 273 -15.29 1.53 -18.71
CA ASP A 273 -16.19 0.39 -18.85
C ASP A 273 -15.55 -0.82 -19.57
N HIS A 274 -14.41 -0.64 -20.25
CA HIS A 274 -13.82 -1.66 -21.11
C HIS A 274 -12.30 -1.50 -21.35
N GLU A 275 -11.46 -1.58 -20.34
CA GLU A 275 -11.65 -1.97 -18.92
C GLU A 275 -10.58 -1.22 -18.08
N MET A 276 -10.39 0.08 -18.34
CA MET A 276 -9.29 0.89 -17.81
C MET A 276 -9.59 1.39 -16.40
N MET A 277 -10.02 0.46 -15.55
CA MET A 277 -10.41 0.67 -14.18
C MET A 277 -9.90 -0.48 -13.30
N ARG A 278 -9.34 -0.10 -12.15
CA ARG A 278 -8.65 -1.00 -11.24
C ARG A 278 -9.00 -0.66 -9.81
N GLN A 279 -8.68 -1.57 -8.89
CA GLN A 279 -8.89 -1.40 -7.46
C GLN A 279 -7.54 -1.30 -6.74
N PHE A 280 -7.48 -0.46 -5.71
CA PHE A 280 -6.47 -0.56 -4.65
C PHE A 280 -7.17 -0.85 -3.33
N GLN A 281 -6.47 -1.50 -2.40
CA GLN A 281 -6.96 -1.77 -1.06
C GLN A 281 -6.05 -1.13 -0.03
N THR A 282 -6.54 -0.16 0.73
CA THR A 282 -5.78 0.33 1.89
C THR A 282 -5.70 -0.75 2.96
N ILE A 283 -4.50 -0.97 3.48
CA ILE A 283 -4.17 -1.93 4.55
C ILE A 283 -3.72 -1.18 5.79
N ASP A 284 -3.77 -1.80 6.97
CA ASP A 284 -3.43 -1.16 8.23
C ASP A 284 -2.84 -2.19 9.20
N CYS A 285 -1.52 -2.12 9.40
CA CYS A 285 -0.82 -3.07 10.26
C CYS A 285 -1.13 -2.84 11.74
N GLY A 286 -1.44 -3.91 12.47
CA GLY A 286 -1.63 -3.85 13.91
C GLY A 286 -3.03 -3.38 14.31
N ASP A 287 -4.03 -3.49 13.43
CA ASP A 287 -5.42 -3.16 13.71
C ASP A 287 -6.20 -4.34 14.33
N GLY A 288 -5.58 -5.52 14.43
CA GLY A 288 -6.18 -6.75 14.93
C GLY A 288 -6.82 -7.62 13.86
N VAL A 289 -6.69 -7.27 12.59
CA VAL A 289 -7.32 -7.94 11.45
C VAL A 289 -6.26 -8.23 10.38
N LEU A 290 -5.90 -9.52 10.29
CA LEU A 290 -4.95 -10.01 9.30
C LEU A 290 -5.38 -9.65 7.86
N ASP A 291 -4.72 -8.67 7.27
CA ASP A 291 -4.91 -8.25 5.87
C ASP A 291 -4.22 -9.20 4.89
N VAL A 292 -4.56 -9.06 3.60
CA VAL A 292 -4.06 -9.93 2.52
C VAL A 292 -2.54 -9.86 2.32
N THR A 293 -1.91 -8.74 2.70
CA THR A 293 -0.46 -8.53 2.62
C THR A 293 0.26 -8.89 3.92
N GLU A 294 -0.47 -9.16 5.00
CA GLU A 294 0.09 -9.42 6.31
C GLU A 294 0.35 -10.91 6.51
N THR A 295 1.39 -11.22 7.28
CA THR A 295 1.66 -12.60 7.72
C THR A 295 1.38 -12.79 9.21
N CYS A 296 1.28 -11.69 9.96
CA CYS A 296 0.82 -11.62 11.34
C CYS A 296 0.10 -10.28 11.58
N ASP A 297 -0.71 -10.22 12.64
CA ASP A 297 -1.19 -8.99 13.24
C ASP A 297 -1.35 -9.26 14.75
N ASP A 298 -0.70 -8.44 15.58
CA ASP A 298 -0.72 -8.56 17.04
C ASP A 298 -1.32 -7.31 17.72
N ARG A 299 -2.15 -6.56 16.99
CA ARG A 299 -2.90 -5.37 17.44
C ARG A 299 -2.06 -4.15 17.79
N ASN A 300 -0.83 -4.08 17.31
CA ASN A 300 0.02 -2.91 17.45
C ASN A 300 1.11 -2.88 16.35
N GLU A 301 1.85 -1.78 16.26
CA GLU A 301 2.96 -1.61 15.29
C GLU A 301 4.35 -1.79 15.95
N VAL A 302 4.42 -2.31 17.18
CA VAL A 302 5.69 -2.46 17.91
C VAL A 302 6.43 -3.67 17.38
N GLY A 303 7.39 -3.44 16.50
CA GLY A 303 8.27 -4.53 16.07
C GLY A 303 9.12 -5.12 17.21
N ASN A 304 9.66 -6.31 16.94
CA ASN A 304 10.47 -7.16 17.82
C ASN A 304 9.73 -7.83 18.98
N ASP A 305 8.44 -8.06 18.85
CA ASP A 305 7.62 -8.78 19.84
C ASP A 305 6.88 -10.01 19.27
N GLY A 306 7.15 -10.35 18.00
CA GLY A 306 6.56 -11.48 17.29
C GLY A 306 5.84 -11.06 16.01
N CYS A 307 5.50 -9.78 15.87
CA CYS A 307 5.03 -9.20 14.64
C CYS A 307 5.76 -7.88 14.36
N SER A 308 6.28 -7.72 13.14
CA SER A 308 7.01 -6.48 12.81
C SER A 308 6.05 -5.31 12.68
N SER A 309 6.60 -4.08 12.70
CA SER A 309 5.84 -2.87 12.43
C SER A 309 5.27 -2.78 11.00
N GLY A 310 5.58 -3.75 10.13
CA GLY A 310 5.00 -3.92 8.81
C GLY A 310 4.31 -5.28 8.66
N CYS A 311 3.84 -5.85 9.78
CA CYS A 311 3.02 -7.05 9.87
C CYS A 311 3.63 -8.30 9.20
N SER A 312 4.95 -8.40 9.33
CA SER A 312 5.73 -9.59 8.97
C SER A 312 6.03 -10.41 10.23
N VAL A 313 5.83 -11.73 10.18
CA VAL A 313 6.16 -12.62 11.31
C VAL A 313 7.63 -12.44 11.68
N GLU A 314 7.89 -12.28 12.97
CA GLU A 314 9.25 -12.22 13.51
C GLU A 314 9.56 -13.47 14.33
N GLU A 315 10.64 -14.14 13.98
CA GLU A 315 11.17 -15.24 14.77
C GLU A 315 12.19 -14.74 15.80
N TYR A 316 12.39 -15.45 16.92
CA TYR A 316 13.30 -15.00 17.98
C TYR A 316 14.13 -16.11 18.66
N VAL A 317 15.44 -16.05 18.76
CA VAL A 317 16.17 -16.94 19.70
C VAL A 317 16.28 -16.25 21.05
N GLU A 318 15.98 -16.92 22.17
CA GLU A 318 16.18 -16.33 23.50
C GLU A 318 17.27 -17.09 24.25
N LEU A 319 18.37 -16.41 24.59
CA LEU A 319 19.45 -17.01 25.35
C LEU A 319 19.28 -16.76 26.85
N THR A 320 19.78 -17.68 27.67
CA THR A 320 19.86 -17.55 29.13
C THR A 320 21.25 -17.94 29.63
N GLY A 321 21.59 -17.51 30.85
CA GLY A 321 22.86 -17.84 31.49
C GLY A 321 23.98 -16.84 31.20
N THR A 322 25.21 -17.31 31.39
CA THR A 322 26.45 -16.54 31.23
C THR A 322 27.53 -17.46 30.69
N ALA A 323 28.12 -17.09 29.55
CA ALA A 323 29.12 -17.88 28.86
C ALA A 323 30.26 -18.32 29.80
N SER A 324 30.53 -19.62 29.79
CA SER A 324 31.57 -20.25 30.60
C SER A 324 32.93 -20.24 29.90
N GLY A 325 32.95 -20.14 28.56
CA GLY A 325 34.17 -20.13 27.76
C GLY A 325 34.95 -21.45 27.76
N GLY A 326 34.34 -22.57 28.19
CA GLY A 326 34.97 -23.89 28.24
C GLY A 326 34.76 -24.72 26.96
N GLY A 327 35.84 -25.23 26.35
CA GLY A 327 35.81 -25.91 25.04
C GLY A 327 35.97 -24.93 23.87
N PRO A 328 35.63 -25.28 22.60
CA PRO A 328 35.40 -24.31 21.53
C PRO A 328 33.99 -23.70 21.69
N PRO A 329 33.82 -22.65 22.53
CA PRO A 329 32.54 -22.27 23.08
C PRO A 329 31.82 -21.42 22.03
N ARG A 330 30.65 -21.85 21.56
CA ARG A 330 29.97 -21.14 20.48
C ARG A 330 28.45 -21.27 20.51
N VAL A 331 27.78 -20.32 19.89
CA VAL A 331 26.36 -20.39 19.53
C VAL A 331 26.28 -20.38 18.02
N ASP A 332 25.65 -21.41 17.47
CA ASP A 332 25.38 -21.57 16.04
C ASP A 332 23.88 -21.33 15.81
N VAL A 333 23.50 -20.38 14.96
CA VAL A 333 22.10 -20.09 14.58
C VAL A 333 22.00 -20.15 13.07
N THR A 334 21.04 -20.90 12.52
CA THR A 334 20.77 -20.92 11.08
C THR A 334 19.54 -20.10 10.77
N VAL A 335 19.71 -19.01 10.00
CA VAL A 335 18.65 -18.08 9.59
C VAL A 335 18.54 -18.12 8.07
N SER A 336 17.35 -18.36 7.52
CA SER A 336 17.07 -18.46 6.08
C SER A 336 18.09 -19.35 5.33
N GLY A 337 18.51 -20.44 5.96
CA GLY A 337 19.49 -21.40 5.41
C GLY A 337 20.97 -21.01 5.56
N VAL A 338 21.29 -19.86 6.17
CA VAL A 338 22.65 -19.38 6.40
C VAL A 338 23.06 -19.63 7.85
N LEU A 339 24.19 -20.30 8.05
CA LEU A 339 24.74 -20.60 9.38
C LEU A 339 25.56 -19.42 9.92
N ILE A 340 25.05 -18.78 10.97
CA ILE A 340 25.75 -17.78 11.78
C ILE A 340 26.40 -18.45 12.97
N ARG A 341 27.72 -18.25 13.14
CA ARG A 341 28.52 -18.84 14.22
C ARG A 341 29.17 -17.77 15.06
N ILE A 342 28.78 -17.71 16.34
CA ILE A 342 29.36 -16.80 17.33
C ILE A 342 30.23 -17.59 18.29
N THR A 343 31.53 -17.28 18.32
CA THR A 343 32.41 -17.78 19.38
C THR A 343 32.21 -16.94 20.63
N THR A 344 31.95 -17.61 21.76
CA THR A 344 31.67 -16.95 23.04
C THR A 344 32.92 -16.95 23.94
N SER A 345 32.98 -16.00 24.85
CA SER A 345 34.06 -15.75 25.80
C SER A 345 33.52 -15.82 27.22
N ALA A 346 34.34 -16.35 28.14
CA ALA A 346 33.95 -16.47 29.54
C ALA A 346 33.49 -15.11 30.11
N GLY A 347 32.32 -15.11 30.75
CA GLY A 347 31.72 -13.94 31.38
C GLY A 347 30.74 -13.15 30.50
N GLN A 348 30.60 -13.46 29.21
CA GLN A 348 29.58 -12.81 28.38
C GLN A 348 28.18 -13.19 28.85
N THR A 349 27.34 -12.19 29.05
CA THR A 349 25.92 -12.35 29.33
C THR A 349 25.16 -12.84 28.10
N ALA A 350 24.02 -13.49 28.30
CA ALA A 350 23.13 -13.89 27.21
C ALA A 350 22.74 -12.71 26.29
N ALA A 351 22.58 -11.50 26.84
CA ALA A 351 22.29 -10.29 26.06
C ALA A 351 23.45 -9.84 25.17
N GLU A 352 24.69 -9.91 25.67
CA GLU A 352 25.88 -9.61 24.85
C GLU A 352 26.06 -10.61 23.71
N VAL A 353 25.73 -11.89 23.95
CA VAL A 353 25.77 -12.92 22.92
C VAL A 353 24.64 -12.74 21.91
N ALA A 354 23.42 -12.40 22.35
CA ALA A 354 22.31 -12.07 21.47
C ALA A 354 22.65 -10.88 20.55
N GLN A 355 23.23 -9.81 21.10
CA GLN A 355 23.71 -8.68 20.30
C GLN A 355 24.75 -9.11 19.26
N ALA A 356 25.72 -9.96 19.64
CA ALA A 356 26.72 -10.45 18.70
C ALA A 356 26.12 -11.30 17.57
N ILE A 357 25.07 -12.08 17.84
CA ILE A 357 24.33 -12.83 16.81
C ILE A 357 23.60 -11.86 15.88
N ALA A 358 22.85 -10.89 16.42
CA ALA A 358 22.12 -9.91 15.61
C ALA A 358 23.06 -9.10 14.70
N ASP A 359 24.20 -8.65 15.23
CA ASP A 359 25.23 -7.94 14.47
C ASP A 359 25.80 -8.81 13.34
N ALA A 360 26.03 -10.11 13.61
CA ALA A 360 26.53 -11.03 12.60
C ALA A 360 25.50 -11.36 11.51
N ILE A 361 24.22 -11.48 11.85
CA ILE A 361 23.12 -11.60 10.88
C ILE A 361 23.10 -10.38 9.97
N ASN A 362 23.09 -9.17 10.55
CA ASN A 362 23.04 -7.92 9.80
C ASN A 362 24.31 -7.65 8.97
N ALA A 363 25.44 -8.27 9.31
CA ALA A 363 26.69 -8.16 8.57
C ALA A 363 26.85 -9.21 7.45
N ASP A 364 26.05 -10.27 7.44
CA ASP A 364 26.15 -11.32 6.43
C ASP A 364 25.54 -10.86 5.09
N THR A 365 26.36 -10.84 4.05
CA THR A 365 25.94 -10.34 2.73
C THR A 365 24.89 -11.20 2.04
N THR A 366 24.81 -12.49 2.37
CA THR A 366 23.79 -13.41 1.83
C THR A 366 22.44 -13.08 2.44
N LEU A 367 22.40 -12.87 3.76
CA LEU A 367 21.20 -12.47 4.48
C LEU A 367 20.74 -11.06 4.08
N GLN A 368 21.66 -10.10 3.91
CA GLN A 368 21.34 -8.78 3.38
C GLN A 368 20.71 -8.85 1.98
N ALA A 369 21.22 -9.70 1.09
CA ALA A 369 20.66 -9.88 -0.25
C ALA A 369 19.24 -10.50 -0.23
N LEU A 370 18.89 -11.19 0.85
CA LEU A 370 17.55 -11.72 1.10
C LEU A 370 16.64 -10.74 1.86
N GLY A 371 17.13 -9.56 2.24
CA GLY A 371 16.39 -8.60 3.07
C GLY A 371 16.20 -9.04 4.53
N VAL A 372 17.00 -10.02 4.99
CA VAL A 372 16.94 -10.50 6.37
C VAL A 372 17.69 -9.52 7.28
N THR A 373 17.05 -9.17 8.39
CA THR A 373 17.56 -8.30 9.44
C THR A 373 17.28 -8.91 10.80
N ALA A 374 18.08 -8.53 11.80
CA ALA A 374 17.87 -8.96 13.18
C ALA A 374 18.12 -7.83 14.18
N ALA A 375 17.45 -7.88 15.31
CA ALA A 375 17.66 -7.00 16.46
C ALA A 375 17.84 -7.81 17.73
N ALA A 376 18.65 -7.31 18.66
CA ALA A 376 18.72 -7.89 20.00
C ALA A 376 17.80 -7.13 20.96
N VAL A 377 16.83 -7.83 21.55
CA VAL A 377 15.92 -7.30 22.58
C VAL A 377 16.23 -8.00 23.90
N GLY A 378 17.13 -7.40 24.68
CA GLY A 378 17.66 -8.05 25.88
C GLY A 378 18.46 -9.30 25.51
N SER A 379 18.02 -10.47 25.97
CA SER A 379 18.64 -11.76 25.62
C SER A 379 18.01 -12.44 24.39
N ARG A 380 17.06 -11.77 23.73
CA ARG A 380 16.44 -12.25 22.49
C ARG A 380 17.15 -11.72 21.27
N VAL A 381 17.32 -12.56 20.26
CA VAL A 381 17.64 -12.18 18.88
C VAL A 381 16.35 -12.30 18.09
N VAL A 382 15.74 -11.20 17.69
CA VAL A 382 14.51 -11.17 16.87
C VAL A 382 14.88 -10.92 15.42
N THR A 383 14.26 -11.60 14.47
CA THR A 383 14.60 -11.51 13.04
C THR A 383 13.38 -11.77 12.16
N ASN A 384 13.34 -11.13 10.99
CA ASN A 384 12.36 -11.41 9.93
C ASN A 384 12.76 -12.60 9.02
N GLY A 385 13.84 -13.32 9.35
CA GLY A 385 14.27 -14.52 8.65
C GLY A 385 13.90 -15.80 9.39
N ASP A 386 13.68 -16.88 8.63
CA ASP A 386 13.29 -18.18 9.18
C ASP A 386 14.44 -18.81 9.98
N ILE A 387 14.27 -19.00 11.28
CA ILE A 387 15.26 -19.66 12.13
C ILE A 387 14.99 -21.16 12.08
N THR A 388 15.92 -21.92 11.53
CA THR A 388 15.77 -23.36 11.27
C THR A 388 16.61 -24.24 12.19
N SER A 389 17.61 -23.66 12.87
CA SER A 389 18.34 -24.38 13.92
C SER A 389 19.05 -23.43 14.89
N VAL A 390 19.15 -23.89 16.14
CA VAL A 390 19.93 -23.24 17.21
C VAL A 390 20.75 -24.32 17.93
N ASP A 391 22.06 -24.17 17.95
CA ASP A 391 22.99 -25.10 18.60
C ASP A 391 23.93 -24.31 19.55
N VAL A 392 23.60 -24.36 20.84
CA VAL A 392 24.37 -23.72 21.92
C VAL A 392 25.40 -24.70 22.46
N ARG A 393 26.68 -24.43 22.18
CA ARG A 393 27.84 -25.21 22.64
C ARG A 393 28.74 -24.41 23.58
N ASP A 394 28.14 -23.74 24.54
CA ASP A 394 28.81 -23.21 25.72
C ASP A 394 28.01 -23.66 26.95
N SER A 395 28.64 -24.38 27.88
CA SER A 395 27.96 -24.93 29.06
C SER A 395 27.37 -23.90 30.03
N GLY A 396 27.75 -22.63 29.89
CA GLY A 396 27.23 -21.51 30.67
C GLY A 396 26.02 -20.83 30.02
N LEU A 397 25.71 -21.14 28.77
CA LEU A 397 24.57 -20.62 28.04
C LEU A 397 23.56 -21.73 27.74
N ALA A 398 22.29 -21.34 27.64
CA ALA A 398 21.23 -22.20 27.13
C ALA A 398 20.26 -21.38 26.30
N ASP A 399 19.68 -21.98 25.27
CA ASP A 399 18.51 -21.43 24.58
C ASP A 399 17.26 -21.69 25.43
N VAL A 400 16.30 -20.76 25.43
CA VAL A 400 14.98 -20.99 25.98
C VAL A 400 14.27 -21.99 25.06
N LEU A 401 13.79 -23.05 25.68
CA LEU A 401 13.16 -24.19 25.02
C LEU A 401 12.18 -23.76 23.90
N ARG A 402 12.54 -24.06 22.66
CA ARG A 402 11.73 -23.81 21.47
C ARG A 402 11.31 -25.11 20.80
N LEU A 403 10.14 -25.09 20.19
CA LEU A 403 9.63 -26.13 19.29
C LEU A 403 9.34 -25.47 17.94
N GLY A 404 10.17 -25.75 16.94
CA GLY A 404 10.01 -25.29 15.56
C GLY A 404 9.29 -26.32 14.70
N VAL A 405 8.35 -25.85 13.87
CA VAL A 405 7.54 -26.70 12.97
C VAL A 405 7.78 -26.25 11.52
N GLU A 406 8.37 -27.11 10.71
CA GLU A 406 8.54 -26.95 9.27
C GLU A 406 7.57 -27.86 8.51
N LYS A 407 7.42 -27.67 7.19
CA LYS A 407 6.58 -28.55 6.35
C LYS A 407 6.96 -30.02 6.41
N THR A 408 8.25 -30.33 6.60
CA THR A 408 8.78 -31.70 6.56
C THR A 408 9.53 -32.09 7.81
N ARG A 409 9.67 -31.20 8.80
CA ARG A 409 10.46 -31.44 10.00
C ARG A 409 9.89 -30.71 11.22
N LEU A 410 9.87 -31.37 12.36
CA LEU A 410 9.72 -30.76 13.67
C LEU A 410 11.11 -30.72 14.32
N TRP A 411 11.48 -29.65 15.02
CA TRP A 411 12.76 -29.58 15.74
C TRP A 411 12.60 -28.81 17.05
N TRP A 412 13.51 -29.02 18.00
CA TRP A 412 13.50 -28.31 19.28
C TRP A 412 14.91 -27.97 19.79
N GLY A 413 14.97 -27.07 20.76
CA GLY A 413 16.23 -26.72 21.44
C GLY A 413 16.78 -27.90 22.25
N ASN A 414 18.10 -27.92 22.46
CA ASN A 414 18.71 -28.91 23.36
C ASN A 414 18.18 -28.68 24.77
N VAL A 415 17.42 -29.66 25.27
CA VAL A 415 16.73 -29.58 26.57
C VAL A 415 17.72 -29.67 27.76
N GLY A 416 19.02 -29.84 27.47
CA GLY A 416 20.08 -30.05 28.46
C GLY A 416 19.80 -31.31 29.27
N ALA A 417 20.62 -31.60 30.28
CA ALA A 417 20.23 -32.58 31.29
C ALA A 417 19.09 -31.98 32.15
N ALA A 418 17.90 -31.79 31.58
CA ALA A 418 16.68 -31.60 32.34
C ALA A 418 16.66 -32.71 33.38
N SER A 419 16.70 -32.32 34.65
CA SER A 419 17.00 -33.22 35.77
C SER A 419 15.97 -34.36 35.95
N GLY A 420 14.95 -34.45 35.08
CA GLY A 420 13.96 -35.53 35.04
C GLY A 420 13.41 -35.92 33.65
N GLY A 421 14.04 -35.53 32.53
CA GLY A 421 13.65 -35.95 31.16
C GLY A 421 12.72 -35.01 30.38
N TYR A 422 12.47 -35.33 29.11
CA TYR A 422 11.60 -34.60 28.16
C TYR A 422 10.87 -35.51 27.17
N ASP A 423 9.74 -35.06 26.65
CA ASP A 423 9.08 -35.68 25.49
C ASP A 423 8.43 -34.64 24.55
N VAL A 424 8.14 -35.08 23.33
CA VAL A 424 7.48 -34.30 22.28
C VAL A 424 6.27 -35.07 21.81
N VAL A 425 5.09 -34.48 21.92
CA VAL A 425 3.82 -35.09 21.53
C VAL A 425 3.09 -34.26 20.48
N ARG A 426 2.22 -34.92 19.72
CA ARG A 426 1.33 -34.33 18.72
C ARG A 426 -0.12 -34.69 19.03
N GLY A 427 -1.03 -33.78 18.72
CA GLY A 427 -2.46 -34.05 18.77
C GLY A 427 -3.30 -33.25 17.77
N ASP A 428 -4.61 -33.48 17.75
CA ASP A 428 -5.54 -32.81 16.84
C ASP A 428 -6.19 -31.58 17.51
N VAL A 429 -6.18 -30.44 16.81
CA VAL A 429 -6.73 -29.16 17.30
C VAL A 429 -8.25 -29.23 17.47
N GLY A 430 -8.95 -29.98 16.63
CA GLY A 430 -10.40 -30.19 16.75
C GLY A 430 -10.77 -30.96 18.02
N GLN A 431 -10.04 -32.03 18.31
CA GLN A 431 -10.21 -32.82 19.55
C GLN A 431 -9.90 -31.97 20.78
N LEU A 432 -8.78 -31.25 20.80
CA LEU A 432 -8.39 -30.37 21.91
C LEU A 432 -9.47 -29.31 22.21
N ARG A 433 -10.07 -28.72 21.16
CA ARG A 433 -11.19 -27.77 21.32
C ARG A 433 -12.43 -28.44 21.91
N SER A 434 -12.71 -29.69 21.54
CA SER A 434 -13.88 -30.43 22.01
C SER A 434 -13.79 -30.78 23.50
N THR A 435 -12.59 -30.93 24.04
CA THR A 435 -12.32 -31.18 25.46
C THR A 435 -12.09 -29.91 26.28
N LEU A 436 -12.27 -28.73 25.67
CA LEU A 436 -11.99 -27.42 26.28
C LEU A 436 -10.52 -27.23 26.69
N GLY A 437 -9.58 -27.93 26.04
CA GLY A 437 -8.15 -27.79 26.30
C GLY A 437 -7.54 -28.86 27.19
N ASP A 438 -8.24 -29.96 27.47
CA ASP A 438 -7.71 -31.08 28.26
C ASP A 438 -6.71 -31.91 27.43
N PHE A 439 -5.41 -31.77 27.73
CA PHE A 439 -4.31 -32.51 27.10
C PHE A 439 -4.15 -33.93 27.65
N SER A 440 -4.82 -34.27 28.75
CA SER A 440 -4.75 -35.60 29.38
C SER A 440 -5.64 -36.63 28.69
N ASP A 441 -6.56 -36.19 27.83
CA ASP A 441 -7.41 -37.09 27.06
C ASP A 441 -6.59 -37.79 25.95
N PRO A 442 -6.55 -39.15 25.93
CA PRO A 442 -5.82 -39.90 24.91
C PRO A 442 -6.38 -39.74 23.49
N LEU A 443 -7.56 -39.14 23.32
CA LEU A 443 -8.11 -38.74 22.02
C LEU A 443 -7.58 -37.37 21.56
N VAL A 444 -7.04 -36.57 22.48
CA VAL A 444 -6.47 -35.25 22.21
C VAL A 444 -4.99 -35.37 21.90
N THR A 445 -4.22 -36.11 22.69
CA THR A 445 -2.80 -36.40 22.45
C THR A 445 -2.66 -37.70 21.66
N LEU A 446 -2.37 -37.60 20.36
CA LEU A 446 -2.45 -38.70 19.39
C LEU A 446 -1.15 -39.50 19.30
N ASP A 447 0.00 -38.81 19.27
CA ASP A 447 1.29 -39.45 18.98
C ASP A 447 2.38 -38.94 19.90
N CYS A 448 3.31 -39.83 20.23
CA CYS A 448 4.61 -39.48 20.78
C CYS A 448 5.64 -39.42 19.65
N LEU A 449 6.25 -38.26 19.48
CA LEU A 449 7.21 -37.99 18.42
C LEU A 449 8.65 -38.21 18.91
N ALA A 450 8.94 -37.89 20.18
CA ALA A 450 10.23 -38.13 20.81
C ALA A 450 10.09 -38.24 22.33
N ASP A 451 10.97 -39.00 22.97
CA ASP A 451 11.04 -39.19 24.43
C ASP A 451 12.49 -39.45 24.82
N ASP A 452 13.09 -38.53 25.59
CA ASP A 452 14.48 -38.57 26.08
C ASP A 452 15.55 -38.93 25.02
N GLY A 453 15.28 -38.57 23.76
CA GLY A 453 16.17 -38.83 22.64
C GLY A 453 17.40 -37.91 22.60
N THR A 454 18.48 -38.37 21.97
CA THR A 454 19.64 -37.52 21.67
C THR A 454 19.43 -36.60 20.48
N GLU A 455 18.47 -36.96 19.60
CA GLU A 455 18.07 -36.14 18.47
C GLU A 455 17.12 -35.05 18.94
N THR A 456 17.25 -33.85 18.37
CA THR A 456 16.37 -32.71 18.65
C THR A 456 15.47 -32.37 17.47
N TYR A 457 15.14 -33.36 16.63
CA TYR A 457 14.23 -33.21 15.49
C TYR A 457 13.54 -34.52 15.10
N VAL A 458 12.43 -34.39 14.35
CA VAL A 458 11.67 -35.48 13.73
C VAL A 458 11.25 -35.06 12.31
N ASP A 459 11.61 -35.85 11.29
CA ASP A 459 11.13 -35.61 9.93
C ASP A 459 9.71 -36.20 9.75
N HIS A 460 8.82 -35.45 9.08
CA HIS A 460 7.40 -35.81 8.86
C HIS A 460 6.92 -35.36 7.46
N ALA A 461 7.36 -36.07 6.42
CA ALA A 461 7.15 -35.63 5.03
C ALA A 461 5.72 -35.81 4.47
N SER A 462 4.78 -36.42 5.22
CA SER A 462 3.46 -36.82 4.73
C SER A 462 2.25 -36.30 5.51
N ASP A 463 2.47 -35.53 6.59
CA ASP A 463 1.43 -35.28 7.59
C ASP A 463 0.82 -33.88 7.48
N VAL A 464 0.27 -33.58 6.30
CA VAL A 464 -0.49 -32.34 6.08
C VAL A 464 -1.95 -32.57 6.49
N PRO A 465 -2.47 -31.85 7.50
CA PRO A 465 -3.87 -31.95 7.89
C PRO A 465 -4.80 -31.52 6.75
N ALA A 466 -6.02 -32.08 6.71
CA ALA A 466 -7.02 -31.68 5.72
C ALA A 466 -7.42 -30.21 5.90
N PRO A 467 -7.87 -29.50 4.84
CA PRO A 467 -8.34 -28.12 4.96
C PRO A 467 -9.36 -27.95 6.10
N GLY A 468 -9.10 -26.99 7.00
CA GLY A 468 -9.94 -26.71 8.17
C GLY A 468 -9.65 -27.56 9.42
N THR A 469 -8.67 -28.46 9.35
CA THR A 469 -8.15 -29.21 10.50
C THR A 469 -6.71 -28.77 10.81
N GLY A 470 -6.15 -29.23 11.93
CA GLY A 470 -4.79 -28.86 12.32
C GLY A 470 -4.25 -29.77 13.40
N TYR A 471 -2.93 -29.93 13.41
CA TYR A 471 -2.23 -30.56 14.52
C TYR A 471 -1.69 -29.50 15.48
N TRP A 472 -1.62 -29.84 16.77
CA TRP A 472 -0.82 -29.14 17.75
C TRP A 472 0.37 -30.02 18.12
N TYR A 473 1.48 -29.40 18.52
CA TYR A 473 2.68 -30.06 19.01
C TYR A 473 3.06 -29.46 20.36
N LEU A 474 3.59 -30.30 21.25
CA LEU A 474 4.01 -29.87 22.58
C LEU A 474 5.31 -30.56 22.95
N LEU A 475 6.28 -29.77 23.44
CA LEU A 475 7.52 -30.24 24.05
C LEU A 475 7.43 -30.01 25.56
N ARG A 476 7.62 -31.06 26.35
CA ARG A 476 7.47 -31.04 27.81
C ARG A 476 8.77 -31.44 28.48
N VAL A 477 9.11 -30.80 29.61
CA VAL A 477 10.43 -30.91 30.26
C VAL A 477 10.28 -30.99 31.79
N GLN A 478 11.11 -31.78 32.48
CA GLN A 478 11.08 -31.93 33.94
C GLN A 478 12.23 -31.26 34.72
N PRO A 479 11.95 -30.79 35.96
CA PRO A 479 10.61 -30.51 36.48
C PRO A 479 10.09 -29.23 35.82
N GLY A 480 8.96 -29.29 35.13
CA GLY A 480 8.42 -28.15 34.39
C GLY A 480 6.90 -28.20 34.24
N GLY A 481 6.29 -27.04 34.45
CA GLY A 481 4.95 -26.65 34.00
C GLY A 481 5.08 -25.35 33.21
N SER A 482 4.18 -25.11 32.27
CA SER A 482 4.26 -23.99 31.32
C SER A 482 2.97 -23.17 31.28
N TYR A 483 3.15 -21.89 31.58
CA TYR A 483 2.31 -20.74 31.22
C TYR A 483 0.88 -20.65 31.80
N GLU A 484 0.79 -19.98 32.95
CA GLU A 484 -0.44 -19.38 33.49
C GLU A 484 -0.50 -17.90 33.08
N SER A 485 -1.32 -17.52 32.09
CA SER A 485 -1.48 -16.09 31.73
C SER A 485 -2.44 -15.34 32.65
N GLY A 486 -3.26 -16.04 33.43
CA GLY A 486 -4.26 -15.44 34.32
C GLY A 486 -5.39 -14.72 33.58
N GLY A 487 -5.56 -14.97 32.28
CA GLY A 487 -6.58 -14.32 31.46
C GLY A 487 -8.01 -14.69 31.86
N ALA A 488 -8.97 -13.79 31.66
CA ALA A 488 -10.38 -14.01 32.07
C ALA A 488 -11.09 -15.19 31.38
N ALA A 489 -10.53 -15.72 30.28
CA ALA A 489 -11.00 -16.94 29.61
C ALA A 489 -10.41 -18.24 30.21
N GLN A 490 -9.50 -18.13 31.18
CA GLN A 490 -8.86 -19.27 31.83
C GLN A 490 -9.75 -19.77 32.98
N VAL A 491 -10.15 -21.05 32.92
CA VAL A 491 -11.13 -21.65 33.85
C VAL A 491 -10.46 -22.43 35.00
N GLY A 492 -9.12 -22.55 35.01
CA GLY A 492 -8.33 -23.25 36.02
C GLY A 492 -6.82 -23.22 35.73
N THR A 493 -6.01 -23.90 36.55
CA THR A 493 -4.56 -24.04 36.32
C THR A 493 -4.30 -25.04 35.18
N ARG A 494 -3.74 -24.57 34.06
CA ARG A 494 -3.38 -25.41 32.88
C ARG A 494 -2.28 -26.41 33.20
N ASP A 495 -1.47 -26.14 34.23
CA ASP A 495 -0.35 -26.99 34.65
C ASP A 495 -0.77 -28.43 34.99
N THR A 496 -1.98 -28.64 35.52
CA THR A 496 -2.44 -29.99 35.88
C THR A 496 -2.89 -30.81 34.67
N GLU A 497 -3.40 -30.14 33.63
CA GLU A 497 -3.88 -30.77 32.39
C GLU A 497 -2.72 -31.08 31.45
N ILE A 498 -1.71 -30.21 31.38
CA ILE A 498 -0.47 -30.42 30.62
C ILE A 498 0.42 -31.48 31.28
N GLY A 499 0.48 -31.50 32.62
CA GLY A 499 1.28 -32.46 33.40
C GLY A 499 0.61 -33.81 33.69
N ALA A 500 -0.67 -34.01 33.35
CA ALA A 500 -1.42 -35.24 33.63
C ALA A 500 -1.14 -36.39 32.64
N SER A 501 -0.54 -36.11 31.49
CA SER A 501 0.08 -37.18 30.69
C SER A 501 1.40 -37.54 31.37
N GLY A 502 1.40 -38.68 32.06
CA GLY A 502 2.62 -39.18 32.71
C GLY A 502 3.74 -39.26 31.69
N ASN A 503 4.89 -38.67 32.00
CA ASN A 503 6.06 -38.73 31.13
C ASN A 503 6.42 -40.20 30.82
N GLY A 504 6.71 -40.44 29.54
CA GLY A 504 6.93 -41.75 28.95
C GLY A 504 6.01 -42.07 27.77
N CYS A 505 5.66 -41.05 26.96
CA CYS A 505 4.64 -41.11 25.90
C CYS A 505 3.22 -41.51 26.40
N PRO A 506 2.12 -41.01 25.78
CA PRO A 506 0.76 -41.48 26.10
C PRO A 506 0.54 -42.99 25.89
#